data_AF-A0A352S1X1-F1
#
_entry.id   AF-A0A352S1X1-F1
#
_cell.length_a   1.000
_cell.length_b   1.000
_cell.length_c   1.000
_cell.angle_alpha   90.00
_cell.angle_beta   90.00
_cell.angle_gamma   90.00
#
_symmetry.space_group_name_H-M   'P 1'
#
loop_
_entity.id
_entity.type
_entity.pdbx_description
1 polymer ?
#
loop_
_entity_poly.entity_id
_entity_poly.type
_entity_poly.pdbx_seq_one_letter_code
_entity_poly.pdbx_strand_id
1 'polypeptide(L)'
;APVCNPSRVATMTGRLPSSTGVYDNRPVWHEAMRGVTSIPRHFKVNGYRVVGGGKVNHHMPGFNRRSDWHEYFDQVFDNHYQDQLARGLDVTGFQWPKGFPLNRLPAVKSFSRPPKNAKEFDWGAWDKMDREMGDGQMVEWAAEFLAHPPKKPFFLAAGIYRPHLPFYAPRKYFEMYPPDKITLPPTKADDLDDLPEAGKEMAAVRRGDYELVMKSGKYRELLQAYLASVSFGDALVGRLLDALDASPAAKNTIIVFWSDHGWHLGEKRHLHK
;
A
#
# COMPACT_ATOMS: atom_id res chain seq x y z
N ALA A 1 0.13 -6.20 14.49
CA ALA A 1 -0.17 -4.76 14.59
C ALA A 1 -0.68 -4.30 13.23
N PRO A 2 -1.96 -3.91 13.08
CA PRO A 2 -2.55 -3.54 11.78
C PRO A 2 -2.13 -2.12 11.38
N VAL A 3 -0.82 -1.89 11.25
CA VAL A 3 -0.21 -0.63 10.83
C VAL A 3 1.05 -0.97 10.03
N CYS A 4 1.27 -0.29 8.90
CA CYS A 4 2.29 -0.64 7.93
C CYS A 4 3.69 -0.85 8.55
N ASN A 5 4.24 0.16 9.22
CA ASN A 5 5.63 0.12 9.69
C ASN A 5 5.85 -0.97 10.75
N PRO A 6 5.08 -1.06 11.86
CA PRO A 6 5.24 -2.16 12.82
C PRO A 6 5.12 -3.55 12.22
N SER A 7 4.14 -3.77 11.32
CA SER A 7 3.92 -5.08 10.69
C SER A 7 5.06 -5.48 9.75
N ARG A 8 5.50 -4.54 8.91
CA ARG A 8 6.59 -4.77 7.95
C ARG A 8 7.92 -4.99 8.65
N VAL A 9 8.21 -4.20 9.69
CA VAL A 9 9.41 -4.39 10.51
C VAL A 9 9.39 -5.75 11.19
N ALA A 10 8.24 -6.15 11.75
CA ALA A 10 8.14 -7.46 12.39
C ALA A 10 8.42 -8.61 11.42
N THR A 11 7.86 -8.51 10.21
CA THR A 11 8.10 -9.49 9.14
C THR A 11 9.56 -9.48 8.68
N MET A 12 10.11 -8.30 8.37
CA MET A 12 11.46 -8.17 7.82
C MET A 12 12.57 -8.47 8.82
N THR A 13 12.30 -8.46 10.12
CA THR A 13 13.31 -8.71 11.17
C THR A 13 13.05 -9.98 11.98
N GLY A 14 11.88 -10.60 11.83
CA GLY A 14 11.44 -11.72 12.67
C GLY A 14 11.22 -11.33 14.13
N ARG A 15 10.97 -10.05 14.43
CA ARG A 15 10.78 -9.52 15.80
C ARG A 15 9.37 -9.04 16.02
N LEU A 16 8.74 -9.43 17.14
CA LEU A 16 7.39 -8.98 17.45
C LEU A 16 7.35 -7.44 17.63
N PRO A 17 6.27 -6.74 17.24
CA PRO A 17 6.14 -5.31 17.47
C PRO A 17 6.37 -4.89 18.94
N SER A 18 5.99 -5.72 19.91
CA SER A 18 6.25 -5.52 21.34
C SER A 18 7.73 -5.52 21.73
N SER A 19 8.61 -5.99 20.85
CA SER A 19 10.06 -6.07 21.07
C SER A 19 10.87 -5.10 20.20
N THR A 20 10.23 -4.40 19.25
CA THR A 20 10.92 -3.57 18.26
C THR A 20 10.99 -2.09 18.67
N GLY A 21 10.11 -1.65 19.57
CA GLY A 21 9.92 -0.22 19.85
C GLY A 21 9.24 0.54 18.71
N VAL A 22 8.80 -0.14 17.64
CA VAL A 22 8.13 0.43 16.47
C VAL A 22 6.64 0.14 16.56
N TYR A 23 5.87 1.13 17.02
CA TYR A 23 4.43 0.99 17.28
C TYR A 23 3.54 1.76 16.29
N ASP A 24 4.13 2.67 15.51
CA ASP A 24 3.44 3.43 14.47
C ASP A 24 4.35 3.72 13.26
N ASN A 25 3.87 4.54 12.32
CA ASN A 25 4.55 4.84 11.05
C ASN A 25 5.65 5.92 11.13
N ARG A 26 5.93 6.48 12.32
CA ARG A 26 6.91 7.58 12.47
C ARG A 26 8.35 7.09 12.62
N PRO A 27 8.68 6.07 13.45
CA PRO A 27 10.07 5.72 13.70
C PRO A 27 10.72 5.07 12.47
N VAL A 28 11.91 5.57 12.09
CA VAL A 28 12.78 4.87 11.15
C VAL A 28 13.31 3.62 11.85
N TRP A 29 12.83 2.45 11.42
CA TRP A 29 12.96 1.21 12.20
C TRP A 29 14.39 0.79 12.51
N HIS A 30 15.35 1.06 11.62
CA HIS A 30 16.75 0.66 11.80
C HIS A 30 17.57 1.69 12.59
N GLU A 31 17.00 2.86 12.88
CA GLU A 31 17.52 3.77 13.90
C GLU A 31 17.04 3.35 15.29
N ALA A 32 15.78 2.90 15.38
CA ALA A 32 15.21 2.33 16.60
C ALA A 32 15.81 0.95 16.96
N MET A 33 16.09 0.13 15.94
CA MET A 33 16.62 -1.24 16.08
C MET A 33 18.01 -1.36 15.43
N ARG A 34 19.00 -0.65 15.99
CA ARG A 34 20.37 -0.67 15.46
C ARG A 34 20.98 -2.07 15.49
N GLY A 35 21.71 -2.43 14.44
CA GLY A 35 22.40 -3.72 14.33
C GLY A 35 21.51 -4.93 14.01
N VAL A 36 20.19 -4.77 13.93
CA VAL A 36 19.29 -5.88 13.59
C VAL A 36 19.48 -6.32 12.14
N THR A 37 19.63 -7.63 11.95
CA THR A 37 19.68 -8.26 10.63
C THR A 37 18.26 -8.44 10.12
N SER A 38 17.98 -7.87 8.95
CA SER A 38 16.73 -8.07 8.22
C SER A 38 16.82 -9.29 7.29
N ILE A 39 15.68 -9.79 6.80
CA ILE A 39 15.61 -10.82 5.76
C ILE A 39 16.50 -10.47 4.55
N PRO A 40 16.35 -9.31 3.86
CA PRO A 40 17.20 -8.98 2.72
C PRO A 40 18.69 -8.92 3.09
N ARG A 41 19.03 -8.40 4.28
CA ARG A 41 20.42 -8.41 4.76
C ARG A 41 20.95 -9.83 4.93
N HIS A 42 20.16 -10.72 5.51
CA HIS A 42 20.51 -12.12 5.72
C HIS A 42 20.82 -12.82 4.40
N PHE A 43 19.96 -12.68 3.39
CA PHE A 43 20.21 -13.21 2.05
C PHE A 43 21.48 -12.60 1.43
N LYS A 44 21.66 -11.27 1.56
CA LYS A 44 22.78 -10.53 0.97
C LYS A 44 24.14 -11.01 1.49
N VAL A 45 24.27 -11.24 2.80
CA VAL A 45 25.53 -11.72 3.39
C VAL A 45 25.78 -13.21 3.17
N ASN A 46 24.78 -13.97 2.71
CA ASN A 46 24.87 -15.39 2.38
C ASN A 46 24.95 -15.65 0.86
N GLY A 47 25.48 -14.69 0.10
CA GLY A 47 25.85 -14.90 -1.31
C GLY A 47 24.73 -14.69 -2.33
N TYR A 48 23.53 -14.27 -1.93
CA TYR A 48 22.44 -14.00 -2.88
C TYR A 48 22.61 -12.64 -3.57
N ARG A 49 22.10 -12.51 -4.81
CA ARG A 49 21.78 -11.19 -5.38
C ARG A 49 20.48 -10.71 -4.75
N VAL A 50 20.55 -9.61 -4.01
CA VAL A 50 19.39 -9.05 -3.30
C VAL A 50 18.95 -7.75 -3.95
N VAL A 51 17.72 -7.72 -4.44
CA VAL A 51 17.05 -6.59 -5.11
C VAL A 51 15.66 -6.37 -4.49
N GLY A 52 15.21 -5.13 -4.43
CA GLY A 52 13.88 -4.80 -3.91
C GLY A 52 13.28 -3.58 -4.60
N GLY A 53 11.96 -3.46 -4.62
CA GLY A 53 11.29 -2.36 -5.29
C GLY A 53 10.01 -1.96 -4.58
N GLY A 54 9.67 -0.67 -4.64
CA GLY A 54 8.42 -0.14 -4.10
C GLY A 54 8.35 -0.18 -2.58
N LYS A 55 7.19 -0.54 -2.05
CA LYS A 55 6.88 -0.54 -0.61
C LYS A 55 7.19 -1.91 0.02
N VAL A 56 8.47 -2.19 0.29
CA VAL A 56 8.87 -3.36 1.11
C VAL A 56 8.73 -3.03 2.60
N ASN A 57 9.47 -2.04 3.09
CA ASN A 57 9.18 -1.39 4.38
C ASN A 57 8.13 -0.28 4.19
N HIS A 58 7.91 0.56 5.22
CA HIS A 58 6.99 1.69 5.11
C HIS A 58 7.34 2.59 3.91
N HIS A 59 6.32 3.19 3.28
CA HIS A 59 6.42 3.71 1.91
C HIS A 59 7.31 4.95 1.77
N MET A 60 7.48 5.73 2.83
CA MET A 60 8.25 6.97 2.77
C MET A 60 9.75 6.70 2.54
N PRO A 61 10.47 7.61 1.86
CA PRO A 61 11.92 7.53 1.73
C PRO A 61 12.61 7.36 3.08
N GLY A 62 13.71 6.61 3.10
CA GLY A 62 14.49 6.34 4.31
C GLY A 62 14.05 5.11 5.09
N PHE A 63 12.86 4.54 4.88
CA PHE A 63 12.44 3.34 5.62
C PHE A 63 13.05 2.03 5.08
N ASN A 64 13.51 2.00 3.84
CA ASN A 64 14.28 0.89 3.31
C ASN A 64 15.78 1.13 3.56
N ARG A 65 16.37 0.37 4.50
CA ARG A 65 17.80 0.48 4.80
C ARG A 65 18.63 0.03 3.60
N ARG A 66 19.17 0.98 2.84
CA ARG A 66 19.83 0.74 1.54
C ARG A 66 20.96 -0.29 1.59
N SER A 67 21.68 -0.36 2.70
CA SER A 67 22.77 -1.32 2.89
C SER A 67 22.32 -2.80 2.89
N ASP A 68 21.02 -3.07 3.04
CA ASP A 68 20.43 -4.43 2.97
C ASP A 68 20.25 -4.93 1.52
N TRP A 69 20.31 -4.03 0.53
CA TRP A 69 20.02 -4.33 -0.88
C TRP A 69 21.26 -4.06 -1.73
N HIS A 70 21.46 -4.74 -2.86
CA HIS A 70 22.46 -4.27 -3.83
C HIS A 70 21.87 -3.32 -4.87
N GLU A 71 20.55 -3.38 -5.07
CA GLU A 71 19.81 -2.44 -5.89
C GLU A 71 18.40 -2.30 -5.31
N TYR A 72 17.84 -1.10 -5.40
CA TYR A 72 16.49 -0.84 -4.92
C TYR A 72 15.76 0.16 -5.83
N PHE A 73 14.57 -0.22 -6.31
CA PHE A 73 13.68 0.67 -7.03
C PHE A 73 12.79 1.45 -6.05
N ASP A 74 12.87 2.77 -6.07
CA ASP A 74 12.13 3.61 -5.13
C ASP A 74 10.65 3.68 -5.43
N GLN A 75 9.84 3.79 -4.37
CA GLN A 75 8.40 3.92 -4.52
C GLN A 75 8.08 5.17 -5.32
N VAL A 76 7.45 4.97 -6.48
CA VAL A 76 6.84 6.04 -7.27
C VAL A 76 5.41 6.20 -6.78
N PHE A 77 5.02 7.41 -6.40
CA PHE A 77 3.69 7.70 -5.89
C PHE A 77 2.80 8.28 -6.97
N ASP A 78 1.62 7.68 -7.13
CA ASP A 78 0.57 8.28 -7.97
C ASP A 78 -0.09 9.48 -7.27
N ASN A 79 -0.13 9.50 -5.93
CA ASN A 79 -0.71 10.63 -5.19
C ASN A 79 0.19 11.87 -5.25
N HIS A 80 -0.37 13.01 -5.65
CA HIS A 80 0.36 14.27 -5.80
C HIS A 80 1.04 14.78 -4.53
N TYR A 81 0.40 14.63 -3.37
CA TYR A 81 1.01 15.06 -2.10
C TYR A 81 2.17 14.15 -1.71
N GLN A 82 1.98 12.83 -1.80
CA GLN A 82 3.00 11.85 -1.47
C GLN A 82 4.18 11.90 -2.43
N ASP A 83 3.96 12.13 -3.73
CA ASP A 83 5.03 12.35 -4.71
C ASP A 83 5.89 13.56 -4.34
N GLN A 84 5.27 14.71 -4.07
CA GLN A 84 6.00 15.93 -3.68
C GLN A 84 6.80 15.70 -2.39
N LEU A 85 6.18 15.06 -1.40
CA LEU A 85 6.83 14.76 -0.13
C LEU A 85 8.00 13.77 -0.31
N ALA A 86 7.83 12.73 -1.12
CA ALA A 86 8.88 11.74 -1.39
C ALA A 86 10.07 12.34 -2.15
N ARG A 87 9.83 13.37 -2.96
CA ARG A 87 10.86 14.14 -3.67
C ARG A 87 11.51 15.23 -2.84
N GLY A 88 11.13 15.38 -1.57
CA GLY A 88 11.68 16.38 -0.65
C GLY A 88 11.23 17.81 -0.95
N LEU A 89 10.09 17.99 -1.62
CA LEU A 89 9.52 19.31 -1.90
C LEU A 89 8.78 19.86 -0.67
N ASP A 90 8.72 21.19 -0.56
CA ASP A 90 7.90 21.84 0.47
C ASP A 90 6.40 21.67 0.15
N VAL A 91 5.68 21.05 1.08
CA VAL A 91 4.26 20.73 0.95
C VAL A 91 3.38 21.57 1.89
N THR A 92 3.93 22.58 2.56
CA THR A 92 3.21 23.45 3.51
C THR A 92 2.01 24.14 2.84
N GLY A 93 2.16 24.50 1.56
CA GLY A 93 1.11 25.10 0.73
C GLY A 93 0.44 24.16 -0.26
N PHE A 94 0.51 22.83 -0.05
CA PHE A 94 -0.04 21.87 -1.01
C PHE A 94 -1.49 22.17 -1.38
N GLN A 95 -1.77 22.20 -2.68
CA GLN A 95 -3.11 22.26 -3.24
C GLN A 95 -3.30 21.11 -4.22
N TRP A 96 -4.53 20.61 -4.31
CA TRP A 96 -4.88 19.64 -5.33
C TRP A 96 -4.66 20.24 -6.73
N PRO A 97 -4.04 19.51 -7.66
CA PRO A 97 -4.01 19.91 -9.06
C PRO A 97 -5.42 20.01 -9.64
N LYS A 98 -5.57 20.74 -10.75
CA LYS A 98 -6.84 20.87 -11.45
C LYS A 98 -7.42 19.48 -11.76
N GLY A 99 -8.68 19.26 -11.36
CA GLY A 99 -9.37 17.97 -11.54
C GLY A 99 -9.32 17.06 -10.32
N PHE A 100 -8.52 17.38 -9.30
CA PHE A 100 -8.43 16.64 -8.04
C PHE A 100 -9.11 17.39 -6.87
N PRO A 101 -9.55 16.68 -5.83
CA PRO A 101 -9.57 15.22 -5.69
C PRO A 101 -10.61 14.56 -6.62
N LEU A 102 -10.34 13.34 -7.09
CA LEU A 102 -11.20 12.60 -8.02
C LEU A 102 -12.54 12.22 -7.38
N ASN A 103 -12.58 11.99 -6.07
CA ASN A 103 -13.81 11.69 -5.33
C ASN A 103 -14.73 12.90 -5.15
N ARG A 104 -14.25 14.12 -5.45
CA ARG A 104 -14.99 15.39 -5.38
C ARG A 104 -15.61 15.72 -4.03
N LEU A 105 -15.15 15.09 -2.94
CA LEU A 105 -15.65 15.41 -1.61
C LEU A 105 -15.18 16.81 -1.20
N PRO A 106 -16.09 17.73 -0.81
CA PRO A 106 -15.72 19.08 -0.41
C PRO A 106 -14.70 19.09 0.72
N ALA A 107 -14.85 18.18 1.70
CA ALA A 107 -13.95 18.10 2.84
C ALA A 107 -12.53 17.65 2.47
N VAL A 108 -12.41 16.73 1.51
CA VAL A 108 -11.11 16.28 0.96
C VAL A 108 -10.45 17.42 0.18
N LYS A 109 -11.25 18.15 -0.61
CA LYS A 109 -10.77 19.29 -1.40
C LYS A 109 -10.28 20.46 -0.54
N SER A 110 -10.94 20.72 0.59
CA SER A 110 -10.60 21.79 1.54
C SER A 110 -9.66 21.36 2.67
N PHE A 111 -9.21 20.10 2.67
CA PHE A 111 -8.40 19.50 3.74
C PHE A 111 -9.03 19.61 5.14
N SER A 112 -10.36 19.63 5.22
CA SER A 112 -11.09 19.66 6.48
C SER A 112 -11.34 18.24 7.03
N ARG A 113 -11.63 18.16 8.34
CA ARG A 113 -11.91 16.90 9.03
C ARG A 113 -13.41 16.73 9.26
N PRO A 114 -13.96 15.50 9.09
CA PRO A 114 -13.32 14.33 8.47
C PRO A 114 -13.07 14.53 6.95
N PRO A 115 -12.14 13.78 6.32
CA PRO A 115 -11.41 12.64 6.87
C PRO A 115 -10.12 13.04 7.62
N LYS A 116 -9.57 12.15 8.46
CA LYS A 116 -8.34 12.47 9.21
C LYS A 116 -7.13 12.79 8.31
N ASN A 117 -7.01 12.08 7.19
CA ASN A 117 -5.90 12.20 6.24
C ASN A 117 -6.40 12.66 4.86
N ALA A 118 -6.99 13.86 4.78
CA ALA A 118 -7.59 14.39 3.56
C ALA A 118 -6.68 14.40 2.32
N LYS A 119 -5.35 14.54 2.49
CA LYS A 119 -4.39 14.56 1.36
C LYS A 119 -4.18 13.19 0.69
N GLU A 120 -4.59 12.10 1.36
CA GLU A 120 -4.52 10.73 0.84
C GLU A 120 -5.91 10.11 0.63
N PHE A 121 -6.96 10.69 1.22
CA PHE A 121 -8.33 10.16 1.18
C PHE A 121 -9.03 10.51 -0.13
N ASP A 122 -8.54 9.94 -1.22
CA ASP A 122 -9.08 10.10 -2.57
C ASP A 122 -9.22 8.75 -3.28
N TRP A 123 -10.03 8.72 -4.33
CA TRP A 123 -10.24 7.55 -5.17
C TRP A 123 -10.82 7.93 -6.52
N GLY A 124 -10.48 7.15 -7.54
CA GLY A 124 -11.04 7.33 -8.87
C GLY A 124 -10.23 6.67 -9.96
N ALA A 125 -10.89 6.48 -11.11
CA ALA A 125 -10.25 5.98 -12.32
C ALA A 125 -9.20 6.97 -12.81
N TRP A 126 -7.99 6.48 -13.05
CA TRP A 126 -6.94 7.23 -13.72
C TRP A 126 -6.88 6.83 -15.19
N ASP A 127 -6.85 7.84 -16.06
CA ASP A 127 -6.55 7.64 -17.48
C ASP A 127 -5.04 7.47 -17.71
N LYS A 128 -4.53 6.31 -17.32
CA LYS A 128 -3.14 5.86 -17.45
C LYS A 128 -3.14 4.37 -17.75
N MET A 129 -2.15 3.91 -18.51
CA MET A 129 -1.82 2.50 -18.64
C MET A 129 -1.20 1.97 -17.34
N ASP A 130 -1.29 0.66 -17.13
CA ASP A 130 -0.70 -0.02 -15.96
C ASP A 130 0.76 0.37 -15.74
N ARG A 131 1.58 0.29 -16.81
CA ARG A 131 3.02 0.61 -16.80
C ARG A 131 3.35 2.07 -16.47
N GLU A 132 2.39 2.99 -16.57
CA GLU A 132 2.58 4.40 -16.26
C GLU A 132 2.30 4.71 -14.78
N MET A 133 1.55 3.84 -14.11
CA MET A 133 1.29 3.93 -12.67
C MET A 133 2.55 3.55 -11.88
N GLY A 134 2.70 4.09 -10.67
CA GLY A 134 3.90 3.87 -9.87
C GLY A 134 4.20 2.39 -9.57
N ASP A 135 3.16 1.60 -9.27
CA ASP A 135 3.31 0.15 -9.07
C ASP A 135 3.66 -0.58 -10.39
N GLY A 136 3.14 -0.12 -11.53
CA GLY A 136 3.47 -0.69 -12.82
C GLY A 136 4.94 -0.46 -13.19
N GLN A 137 5.46 0.74 -12.97
CA GLN A 137 6.88 1.04 -13.21
C GLN A 137 7.81 0.14 -12.38
N MET A 138 7.46 -0.09 -11.11
CA MET A 138 8.20 -1.02 -10.24
C MET A 138 8.14 -2.46 -10.76
N VAL A 139 6.98 -2.90 -11.24
CA VAL A 139 6.82 -4.25 -11.83
C VAL A 139 7.59 -4.40 -13.13
N GLU A 140 7.65 -3.39 -14.00
CA GLU A 140 8.49 -3.44 -15.20
C GLU A 140 9.97 -3.58 -14.85
N TRP A 141 10.45 -2.83 -13.86
CA TRP A 141 11.82 -2.97 -13.35
C TRP A 141 12.11 -4.37 -12.80
N ALA A 142 11.18 -4.93 -12.02
CA ALA A 142 11.32 -6.27 -11.46
C ALA A 142 11.24 -7.37 -12.54
N ALA A 143 10.36 -7.20 -13.53
CA ALA A 143 10.25 -8.10 -14.68
C ALA A 143 11.53 -8.11 -15.52
N GLU A 144 12.16 -6.94 -15.72
CA GLU A 144 13.46 -6.85 -16.39
C GLU A 144 14.57 -7.60 -15.63
N PHE A 145 14.58 -7.49 -14.29
CA PHE A 145 15.48 -8.29 -13.46
C PHE A 145 15.24 -9.81 -13.62
N LEU A 146 13.97 -10.22 -13.67
CA LEU A 146 13.59 -11.63 -13.83
C LEU A 146 13.88 -12.16 -15.22
N ALA A 147 13.79 -11.33 -16.26
CA ALA A 147 14.16 -11.72 -17.64
C ALA A 147 15.65 -12.07 -17.75
N HIS A 148 16.50 -11.45 -16.93
CA HIS A 148 17.95 -11.65 -16.92
C HIS A 148 18.47 -12.02 -15.52
N PRO A 149 18.02 -13.16 -14.95
CA PRO A 149 18.34 -13.49 -13.57
C PRO A 149 19.84 -13.79 -13.43
N PRO A 150 20.45 -13.47 -12.28
CA PRO A 150 21.86 -13.73 -12.04
C PRO A 150 22.16 -15.24 -11.99
N LYS A 151 23.41 -15.62 -12.28
CA LYS A 151 23.87 -17.03 -12.12
C LYS A 151 23.85 -17.51 -10.66
N LYS A 152 24.07 -16.59 -9.71
CA LYS A 152 23.95 -16.84 -8.27
C LYS A 152 22.48 -16.76 -7.85
N PRO A 153 22.05 -17.41 -6.75
CA PRO A 153 20.66 -17.32 -6.31
C PRO A 153 20.29 -15.86 -5.97
N PHE A 154 19.01 -15.53 -6.04
CA PHE A 154 18.52 -14.18 -5.81
C PHE A 154 17.40 -14.11 -4.78
N PHE A 155 17.25 -12.93 -4.18
CA PHE A 155 16.11 -12.52 -3.39
C PHE A 155 15.57 -11.24 -4.03
N LEU A 156 14.33 -11.30 -4.52
CA LEU A 156 13.60 -10.17 -5.09
C LEU A 156 12.39 -9.88 -4.20
N ALA A 157 12.29 -8.66 -3.69
CA ALA A 157 11.10 -8.18 -3.00
C ALA A 157 10.39 -7.10 -3.83
N ALA A 158 9.22 -7.41 -4.37
CA ALA A 158 8.39 -6.48 -5.14
C ALA A 158 7.21 -6.00 -4.28
N GLY A 159 7.31 -4.78 -3.73
CA GLY A 159 6.32 -4.20 -2.84
C GLY A 159 5.27 -3.38 -3.58
N ILE A 160 4.20 -4.01 -4.06
CA ILE A 160 3.03 -3.33 -4.65
C ILE A 160 2.35 -2.47 -3.58
N TYR A 161 2.10 -1.20 -3.90
CA TYR A 161 1.51 -0.22 -3.01
C TYR A 161 -0.02 -0.33 -2.94
N ARG A 162 -0.69 -0.65 -4.05
CA ARG A 162 -2.13 -0.98 -4.04
C ARG A 162 -2.44 -2.18 -3.14
N PRO A 163 -3.62 -2.21 -2.48
CA PRO A 163 -4.72 -1.25 -2.53
C PRO A 163 -4.65 -0.19 -1.41
N HIS A 164 -3.47 0.32 -1.03
CA HIS A 164 -3.41 1.45 -0.09
C HIS A 164 -4.06 2.71 -0.70
N LEU A 165 -4.55 3.63 0.14
CA LEU A 165 -5.04 4.93 -0.32
C LEU A 165 -3.92 5.78 -0.97
N PRO A 166 -4.28 6.71 -1.88
CA PRO A 166 -5.60 6.87 -2.51
C PRO A 166 -5.91 5.72 -3.46
N PHE A 167 -7.17 5.32 -3.62
CA PHE A 167 -7.56 4.21 -4.49
C PHE A 167 -7.60 4.64 -5.97
N TYR A 168 -6.40 4.81 -6.53
CA TYR A 168 -6.23 5.07 -7.95
C TYR A 168 -5.81 3.81 -8.68
N ALA A 169 -6.50 3.53 -9.79
CA ALA A 169 -6.17 2.46 -10.71
C ALA A 169 -6.55 2.88 -12.14
N PRO A 170 -5.92 2.29 -13.17
CA PRO A 170 -6.32 2.47 -14.56
C PRO A 170 -7.83 2.26 -14.78
N ARG A 171 -8.43 3.08 -15.64
CA ARG A 171 -9.88 3.07 -15.90
C ARG A 171 -10.46 1.69 -16.19
N LYS A 172 -9.75 0.86 -16.96
CA LYS A 172 -10.20 -0.50 -17.31
C LYS A 172 -10.55 -1.36 -16.08
N TYR A 173 -9.89 -1.14 -14.94
CA TYR A 173 -10.18 -1.87 -13.70
C TYR A 173 -11.44 -1.35 -12.99
N PHE A 174 -11.79 -0.08 -13.14
CA PHE A 174 -13.05 0.46 -12.64
C PHE A 174 -14.25 -0.07 -13.44
N GLU A 175 -14.08 -0.25 -14.75
CA GLU A 175 -15.12 -0.76 -15.66
C GLU A 175 -15.51 -2.23 -15.36
N MET A 176 -14.61 -3.00 -14.72
CA MET A 176 -14.91 -4.35 -14.22
C MET A 176 -15.97 -4.36 -13.12
N TYR A 177 -16.18 -3.24 -12.44
CA TYR A 177 -17.04 -3.14 -11.25
C TYR A 177 -18.07 -2.01 -11.38
N PRO A 178 -19.14 -2.16 -12.19
CA PRO A 178 -20.23 -1.19 -12.23
C PRO A 178 -20.81 -0.95 -10.81
N PRO A 179 -20.91 0.30 -10.31
CA PRO A 179 -21.25 0.58 -8.90
C PRO A 179 -22.60 -0.01 -8.42
N ASP A 180 -23.57 -0.07 -9.33
CA ASP A 180 -24.90 -0.65 -9.12
C ASP A 180 -24.87 -2.18 -8.94
N LYS A 181 -23.85 -2.84 -9.49
CA LYS A 181 -23.64 -4.29 -9.38
C LYS A 181 -22.76 -4.72 -8.22
N ILE A 182 -22.17 -3.76 -7.49
CA ILE A 182 -21.31 -4.07 -6.35
C ILE A 182 -22.14 -4.64 -5.20
N THR A 183 -21.73 -5.80 -4.70
CA THR A 183 -22.29 -6.36 -3.46
C THR A 183 -21.69 -5.60 -2.28
N LEU A 184 -22.54 -5.05 -1.41
CA LEU A 184 -22.08 -4.39 -0.20
C LEU A 184 -21.59 -5.42 0.81
N PRO A 185 -20.55 -5.12 1.61
CA PRO A 185 -20.12 -6.02 2.67
C PRO A 185 -21.26 -6.20 3.68
N PRO A 186 -21.38 -7.39 4.29
CA PRO A 186 -22.40 -7.64 5.30
C PRO A 186 -22.06 -6.84 6.56
N THR A 187 -22.74 -5.71 6.76
CA THR A 187 -22.59 -4.86 7.95
C THR A 187 -23.85 -4.94 8.80
N LYS A 188 -23.69 -4.92 10.13
CA LYS A 188 -24.80 -4.90 11.08
C LYS A 188 -24.88 -3.53 11.75
N ALA A 189 -26.10 -3.11 12.11
CA ALA A 189 -26.29 -1.85 12.82
C ALA A 189 -25.77 -1.90 14.26
N ASP A 190 -25.88 -3.07 14.89
CA ASP A 190 -25.47 -3.43 16.26
C ASP A 190 -24.06 -4.03 16.32
N ASP A 191 -23.26 -3.90 15.26
CA ASP A 191 -21.94 -4.54 15.16
C ASP A 191 -20.94 -4.06 16.23
N LEU A 192 -21.28 -3.08 17.06
CA LEU A 192 -20.39 -2.61 18.14
C LEU A 192 -20.84 -3.06 19.54
N ASP A 193 -22.02 -3.66 19.66
CA ASP A 193 -22.68 -3.88 20.95
C ASP A 193 -21.97 -4.98 21.78
N ASP A 194 -21.32 -5.92 21.09
CA ASP A 194 -20.57 -7.03 21.68
C ASP A 194 -19.12 -6.69 22.04
N LEU A 195 -18.65 -5.47 21.74
CA LEU A 195 -17.29 -5.05 22.02
C LEU A 195 -17.14 -4.48 23.44
N PRO A 196 -15.98 -4.67 24.10
CA PRO A 196 -15.65 -3.91 25.30
C PRO A 196 -15.48 -2.42 24.97
N GLU A 197 -15.61 -1.55 25.96
CA GLU A 197 -15.54 -0.09 25.77
C GLU A 197 -14.26 0.37 25.05
N ALA A 198 -13.10 -0.21 25.38
CA ALA A 198 -11.85 0.08 24.68
C ALA A 198 -11.92 -0.23 23.17
N GLY A 199 -12.64 -1.29 22.77
CA GLY A 199 -12.88 -1.63 21.36
C GLY A 199 -13.81 -0.62 20.66
N LYS A 200 -14.84 -0.16 21.37
CA LYS A 200 -15.76 0.88 20.87
C LYS A 200 -15.04 2.22 20.69
N GLU A 201 -14.17 2.60 21.64
CA GLU A 201 -13.34 3.79 21.56
C GLU A 201 -12.38 3.73 20.37
N MET A 202 -11.70 2.60 20.17
CA MET A 202 -10.84 2.37 19.00
C MET A 202 -11.60 2.55 17.68
N ALA A 203 -12.78 1.94 17.55
CA ALA A 203 -13.62 2.09 16.37
C ALA A 203 -14.11 3.54 16.18
N ALA A 204 -14.34 4.29 17.27
CA ALA A 204 -14.77 5.69 17.20
C ALA A 204 -13.68 6.63 16.67
N VAL A 205 -12.39 6.29 16.82
CA VAL A 205 -11.25 7.16 16.44
C VAL A 205 -11.36 7.68 15.01
N ARG A 206 -11.77 6.86 14.03
CA ARG A 206 -11.91 7.26 12.61
C ARG A 206 -13.34 7.14 12.06
N ARG A 207 -14.35 6.99 12.92
CA ARG A 207 -15.74 6.84 12.50
C ARG A 207 -16.23 7.97 11.58
N GLY A 208 -15.73 9.18 11.80
CA GLY A 208 -16.06 10.33 10.95
C GLY A 208 -15.72 10.13 9.47
N ASP A 209 -14.67 9.35 9.16
CA ASP A 209 -14.27 9.03 7.77
C ASP A 209 -15.35 8.14 7.11
N TYR A 210 -15.86 7.14 7.82
CA TYR A 210 -16.98 6.29 7.38
C TYR A 210 -18.27 7.09 7.22
N GLU A 211 -18.63 7.90 8.22
CA GLU A 211 -19.86 8.70 8.19
C GLU A 211 -19.87 9.73 7.07
N LEU A 212 -18.71 10.34 6.76
CA LEU A 212 -18.56 11.23 5.62
C LEU A 212 -18.91 10.52 4.32
N VAL A 213 -18.35 9.33 4.09
CA VAL A 213 -18.59 8.55 2.88
C VAL A 213 -20.06 8.16 2.76
N MET A 214 -20.66 7.66 3.84
CA MET A 214 -22.08 7.30 3.86
C MET A 214 -22.99 8.51 3.56
N LYS A 215 -22.78 9.65 4.25
CA LYS A 215 -23.58 10.88 4.05
C LYS A 215 -23.42 11.47 2.65
N SER A 216 -22.26 11.27 2.02
CA SER A 216 -22.01 11.73 0.66
C SER A 216 -22.65 10.86 -0.43
N GLY A 217 -23.20 9.69 -0.08
CA GLY A 217 -23.72 8.73 -1.06
C GLY A 217 -22.65 8.01 -1.88
N LYS A 218 -21.36 8.19 -1.55
CA LYS A 218 -20.23 7.68 -2.34
C LYS A 218 -19.70 6.31 -1.90
N TYR A 219 -20.43 5.62 -1.04
CA TYR A 219 -19.97 4.34 -0.48
C TYR A 219 -19.71 3.29 -1.57
N ARG A 220 -20.61 3.14 -2.54
CA ARG A 220 -20.43 2.24 -3.69
C ARG A 220 -19.24 2.64 -4.58
N GLU A 221 -19.01 3.95 -4.76
CA GLU A 221 -17.84 4.44 -5.52
C GLU A 221 -16.52 4.12 -4.79
N LEU A 222 -16.49 4.20 -3.45
CA LEU A 222 -15.33 3.82 -2.67
C LEU A 222 -15.04 2.32 -2.77
N LEU A 223 -16.08 1.48 -2.67
CA LEU A 223 -15.96 0.03 -2.85
C LEU A 223 -15.48 -0.32 -4.27
N GLN A 224 -16.03 0.35 -5.30
CA GLN A 224 -15.59 0.22 -6.68
C GLN A 224 -14.09 0.48 -6.79
N ALA A 225 -13.61 1.57 -6.22
CA ALA A 225 -12.21 1.95 -6.31
C ALA A 225 -11.28 1.00 -5.55
N TYR A 226 -11.72 0.48 -4.40
CA TYR A 226 -10.96 -0.56 -3.68
C TYR A 226 -10.84 -1.83 -4.52
N LEU A 227 -11.96 -2.34 -5.06
CA LEU A 227 -11.96 -3.53 -5.94
C LEU A 227 -11.13 -3.33 -7.20
N ALA A 228 -11.22 -2.15 -7.83
CA ALA A 228 -10.39 -1.79 -8.99
C ALA A 228 -8.89 -1.76 -8.63
N SER A 229 -8.54 -1.25 -7.45
CA SER A 229 -7.16 -1.25 -6.96
C SER A 229 -6.64 -2.66 -6.68
N VAL A 230 -7.51 -3.56 -6.19
CA VAL A 230 -7.18 -4.98 -6.00
C VAL A 230 -6.95 -5.66 -7.35
N SER A 231 -7.85 -5.51 -8.32
CA SER A 231 -7.68 -6.05 -9.68
C SER A 231 -6.43 -5.52 -10.38
N PHE A 232 -6.12 -4.23 -10.18
CA PHE A 232 -4.87 -3.68 -10.69
C PHE A 232 -3.64 -4.33 -10.05
N GLY A 233 -3.65 -4.49 -8.72
CA GLY A 233 -2.60 -5.22 -8.02
C GLY A 233 -2.47 -6.68 -8.48
N ASP A 234 -3.59 -7.36 -8.73
CA ASP A 234 -3.64 -8.73 -9.26
C ASP A 234 -3.00 -8.84 -10.65
N ALA A 235 -3.36 -7.96 -11.58
CA ALA A 235 -2.75 -7.92 -12.92
C ALA A 235 -1.23 -7.69 -12.86
N LEU A 236 -0.76 -6.88 -11.92
CA LEU A 236 0.66 -6.64 -11.67
C LEU A 236 1.38 -7.86 -11.09
N VAL A 237 0.72 -8.62 -10.21
CA VAL A 237 1.23 -9.93 -9.74
C VAL A 237 1.33 -10.89 -10.91
N GLY A 238 0.29 -10.99 -11.75
CA GLY A 238 0.31 -11.81 -12.96
C GLY A 238 1.51 -11.51 -13.85
N ARG A 239 1.80 -10.22 -14.09
CA ARG A 239 2.96 -9.81 -14.89
C ARG A 239 4.31 -10.22 -14.30
N LEU A 240 4.45 -10.23 -12.98
CA LEU A 240 5.67 -10.74 -12.32
C LEU A 240 5.79 -12.26 -12.47
N LEU A 241 4.67 -12.98 -12.37
CA LEU A 241 4.64 -14.43 -12.56
C LEU A 241 4.97 -14.80 -14.01
N ASP A 242 4.38 -14.11 -14.99
CA ASP A 242 4.68 -14.31 -16.41
C ASP A 242 6.17 -14.07 -16.71
N ALA A 243 6.76 -13.02 -16.14
CA ALA A 243 8.19 -12.73 -16.29
C ALA A 243 9.07 -13.81 -15.64
N LEU A 244 8.67 -14.33 -14.48
CA LEU A 244 9.37 -15.43 -13.82
C LEU A 244 9.27 -16.72 -14.62
N ASP A 245 8.08 -17.08 -15.11
CA ASP A 245 7.81 -18.31 -15.87
C ASP A 245 8.55 -18.32 -17.22
N ALA A 246 8.71 -17.16 -17.84
CA ALA A 246 9.52 -16.99 -19.05
C ALA A 246 11.04 -17.03 -18.78
N SER A 247 11.47 -16.94 -17.51
CA SER A 247 12.89 -16.88 -17.16
C SER A 247 13.52 -18.26 -16.94
N PRO A 248 14.87 -18.37 -17.04
CA PRO A 248 15.59 -19.57 -16.62
C PRO A 248 15.41 -19.95 -15.13
N ALA A 249 14.88 -19.04 -14.30
CA ALA A 249 14.71 -19.24 -12.87
C ALA A 249 13.33 -19.84 -12.48
N ALA A 250 12.40 -20.01 -13.43
CA ALA A 250 11.03 -20.45 -13.19
C ALA A 250 10.92 -21.70 -12.30
N LYS A 251 11.75 -22.71 -12.57
CA LYS A 251 11.69 -24.02 -11.88
C LYS A 251 12.41 -24.06 -10.54
N ASN A 252 13.06 -22.97 -10.12
CA ASN A 252 13.90 -22.92 -8.94
C ASN A 252 13.72 -21.62 -8.15
N THR A 253 12.50 -21.09 -8.10
CA THR A 253 12.18 -19.87 -7.37
C THR A 253 11.05 -20.13 -6.38
N ILE A 254 11.28 -19.80 -5.11
CA ILE A 254 10.23 -19.81 -4.08
C ILE A 254 9.47 -18.49 -4.17
N ILE A 255 8.14 -18.56 -4.25
CA ILE A 255 7.26 -17.40 -4.29
C ILE A 255 6.55 -17.28 -2.94
N VAL A 256 6.63 -16.09 -2.34
CA VAL A 256 5.90 -15.76 -1.10
C VAL A 256 5.02 -14.56 -1.38
N PHE A 257 3.70 -14.76 -1.33
CA PHE A 257 2.71 -13.70 -1.44
C PHE A 257 2.08 -13.43 -0.07
N TRP A 258 2.08 -12.16 0.36
CA TRP A 258 1.55 -11.76 1.67
C TRP A 258 1.15 -10.28 1.68
N SER A 259 0.40 -9.86 2.70
CA SER A 259 0.01 -8.46 2.95
C SER A 259 0.40 -8.05 4.37
N ASP A 260 0.75 -6.77 4.57
CA ASP A 260 1.11 -6.25 5.90
C ASP A 260 -0.07 -6.15 6.87
N HIS A 261 -1.29 -6.01 6.37
CA HIS A 261 -2.53 -6.05 7.17
C HIS A 261 -3.78 -6.03 6.28
N GLY A 262 -4.96 -6.18 6.90
CA GLY A 262 -6.25 -5.98 6.25
C GLY A 262 -6.68 -4.51 6.15
N TRP A 263 -7.93 -4.29 5.77
CA TRP A 263 -8.57 -2.97 5.67
C TRP A 263 -10.08 -3.11 5.88
N HIS A 264 -10.69 -2.30 6.76
CA HIS A 264 -12.14 -2.30 6.91
C HIS A 264 -12.79 -1.47 5.79
N LEU A 265 -13.87 -2.00 5.25
CA LEU A 265 -14.69 -1.39 4.20
C LEU A 265 -16.09 -1.06 4.71
N GLY A 266 -16.31 -1.02 6.03
CA GLY A 266 -17.58 -0.67 6.67
C GLY A 266 -17.87 -1.49 7.92
N GLU A 267 -17.16 -2.60 8.12
CA GLU A 267 -17.22 -3.42 9.32
C GLU A 267 -16.95 -2.55 10.56
N LYS A 268 -17.76 -2.74 11.62
CA LYS A 268 -17.71 -1.93 12.84
C LYS A 268 -17.85 -0.41 12.60
N ARG A 269 -18.54 0.00 11.53
CA ARG A 269 -18.71 1.41 11.09
C ARG A 269 -17.39 2.13 10.89
N HIS A 270 -16.39 1.41 10.37
CA HIS A 270 -15.02 1.89 10.22
C HIS A 270 -14.54 1.72 8.77
N LEU A 271 -13.72 2.67 8.34
CA LEU A 271 -12.89 2.56 7.14
C LEU A 271 -11.44 2.61 7.61
N HIS A 272 -10.54 1.89 6.93
CA HIS A 272 -9.13 1.70 7.27
C HIS A 272 -8.82 0.42 8.07
N LYS A 273 -7.54 0.10 8.14
CA LYS A 273 -6.94 -0.75 9.18
C LYS A 273 -7.08 -0.17 10.58
#